data_AF-B7PV59-F1
#
_entry.id   AF-B7PV59-F1
#
_cell.length_a   1.000
_cell.length_b   1.000
_cell.length_c   1.000
_cell.angle_alpha   90.00
_cell.angle_beta   90.00
_cell.angle_gamma   90.00
#
_symmetry.space_group_name_H-M   'P 1'
#
loop_
_entity.id
_entity.type
_entity.pdbx_description
1 polymer ?
#
loop_
_entity_poly.entity_id
_entity_poly.type
_entity_poly.pdbx_seq_one_letter_code
_entity_poly.pdbx_strand_id
1 'polypeptide(L)'
;MAVAKPSSDAGGSTEKDRDWHNYPQMQKEASAKGPGEQGLAFFLPAGLEQKKEQLYKVNGFNALASDFISLNRSLPDIRHPG
;
A
#
# COMPACT_ATOMS: atom_id res chain seq x y z
N MET A 1 -12.63 -3.33 5.79
CA MET A 1 -12.56 -4.82 5.80
C MET A 1 -11.33 -5.19 6.63
N ALA A 2 -11.44 -6.24 7.46
CA ALA A 2 -11.06 -6.21 8.88
C ALA A 2 -9.60 -5.89 9.24
N VAL A 3 -9.41 -4.90 10.12
CA VAL A 3 -8.27 -4.84 11.03
C VAL A 3 -8.78 -4.99 12.47
N ALA A 4 -8.51 -6.13 13.09
CA ALA A 4 -8.51 -6.29 14.54
C ALA A 4 -7.71 -7.53 14.93
N LYS A 5 -6.86 -7.41 15.97
CA LYS A 5 -6.85 -8.38 17.09
C LYS A 5 -6.50 -7.69 18.42
N PRO A 6 -7.49 -7.29 19.23
CA PRO A 6 -7.36 -7.17 20.69
C PRO A 6 -8.30 -8.19 21.39
N SER A 7 -8.06 -8.80 22.55
CA SER A 7 -7.02 -8.73 23.58
C SER A 7 -6.30 -10.08 23.77
N SER A 8 -5.08 -10.04 24.30
CA SER A 8 -4.42 -11.19 24.91
C SER A 8 -4.77 -11.20 26.39
N ASP A 9 -5.65 -12.12 26.81
CA ASP A 9 -5.77 -12.46 28.22
C ASP A 9 -5.82 -13.98 28.39
N ALA A 10 -4.98 -14.45 29.32
CA ALA A 10 -4.81 -15.80 29.85
C ALA A 10 -3.96 -16.81 29.05
N GLY A 11 -2.67 -16.92 29.42
CA GLY A 11 -1.87 -18.14 29.21
C GLY A 11 -0.39 -17.87 28.96
N GLY A 12 0.48 -18.29 29.88
CA GLY A 12 1.89 -17.87 29.96
C GLY A 12 2.78 -18.26 28.77
N SER A 13 3.75 -17.40 28.46
CA SER A 13 4.74 -17.63 27.41
C SER A 13 6.01 -18.28 27.95
N THR A 14 6.16 -19.57 27.66
CA THR A 14 7.49 -20.11 27.33
C THR A 14 7.76 -19.71 25.88
N GLU A 15 8.96 -19.18 25.55
CA GLU A 15 9.29 -18.58 24.24
C GLU A 15 8.76 -19.38 23.03
N LYS A 16 7.57 -19.04 22.52
CA LYS A 16 6.91 -19.65 21.36
C LYS A 16 6.07 -18.61 20.64
N ASP A 17 6.29 -18.52 19.33
CA ASP A 17 5.57 -17.79 18.28
C ASP A 17 5.24 -16.31 18.55
N ARG A 18 6.10 -15.42 18.02
CA ARG A 18 5.85 -13.97 18.01
C ARG A 18 4.97 -13.59 16.81
N ASP A 19 3.86 -12.92 17.09
CA ASP A 19 3.09 -12.18 16.08
C ASP A 19 3.83 -10.89 15.68
N TRP A 20 4.13 -10.75 14.40
CA TRP A 20 4.84 -9.60 13.82
C TRP A 20 3.90 -8.60 13.12
N HIS A 21 2.58 -8.80 13.18
CA HIS A 21 1.63 -7.85 12.61
C HIS A 21 1.62 -6.52 13.37
N ASN A 22 1.93 -5.43 12.65
CA ASN A 22 1.79 -4.08 13.17
C ASN A 22 0.37 -3.54 12.90
N TYR A 23 -0.57 -3.90 13.76
CA TYR A 23 -1.98 -3.51 13.61
C TYR A 23 -2.21 -1.99 13.53
N PRO A 24 -1.57 -1.13 14.34
CA PRO A 24 -1.71 0.32 14.19
C PRO A 24 -1.28 0.83 12.81
N GLN A 25 -0.17 0.32 12.27
CA GLN A 25 0.29 0.68 10.92
C GLN A 25 -0.71 0.22 9.86
N MET A 26 -1.21 -1.01 9.96
CA MET A 26 -2.21 -1.55 9.05
C MET A 26 -3.51 -0.71 9.06
N GLN A 27 -3.97 -0.26 10.23
CA GLN A 27 -5.15 0.63 10.32
C GLN A 27 -4.89 1.98 9.66
N LYS A 28 -3.71 2.56 9.88
CA LYS A 28 -3.32 3.83 9.26
C LYS A 28 -3.30 3.70 7.73
N GLU A 29 -2.61 2.69 7.21
CA GLU A 29 -2.49 2.39 5.77
C GLU A 29 -3.86 2.11 5.14
N ALA A 30 -4.74 1.37 5.82
CA ALA A 30 -6.10 1.10 5.33
C ALA A 30 -6.97 2.35 5.15
N SER A 31 -6.62 3.47 5.80
CA SER A 31 -7.34 4.74 5.67
C SER A 31 -6.69 5.72 4.68
N ALA A 32 -5.55 5.37 4.09
CA ALA A 32 -4.82 6.24 3.17
C ALA A 32 -5.60 6.45 1.86
N LYS A 33 -5.59 7.71 1.38
CA LYS A 33 -6.31 8.16 0.18
C LYS A 33 -5.38 8.99 -0.70
N GLY A 34 -5.53 8.83 -2.01
CA GLY A 34 -4.73 9.55 -3.00
C GLY A 34 -4.44 8.71 -4.24
N PRO A 35 -3.70 9.27 -5.21
CA PRO A 35 -3.26 8.55 -6.39
C PRO A 35 -2.51 7.25 -6.03
N GLY A 36 -3.00 6.12 -6.54
CA GLY A 36 -2.34 4.83 -6.38
C GLY A 36 -2.42 4.18 -4.99
N GLU A 37 -3.09 4.83 -4.02
CA GLU A 37 -3.34 4.24 -2.69
C GLU A 37 -4.22 2.98 -2.81
N GLN A 38 -4.01 2.05 -1.89
CA GLN A 38 -4.63 0.73 -1.90
C GLN A 38 -4.36 -0.06 -3.20
N GLY A 39 -3.27 0.29 -3.91
CA GLY A 39 -2.91 -0.33 -5.19
C GLY A 39 -3.88 -0.03 -6.34
N LEU A 40 -4.77 0.96 -6.20
CA LEU A 40 -5.72 1.33 -7.26
C LEU A 40 -4.99 1.92 -8.47
N ALA A 41 -5.57 1.72 -9.66
CA ALA A 41 -5.05 2.33 -10.88
C ALA A 41 -5.12 3.86 -10.80
N PHE A 42 -4.06 4.53 -11.24
CA PHE A 42 -4.05 5.98 -11.41
C PHE A 42 -4.03 6.35 -12.90
N PHE A 43 -4.96 7.20 -13.29
CA PHE A 43 -5.08 7.73 -14.65
C PHE A 43 -4.55 9.16 -14.68
N LEU A 44 -3.64 9.43 -15.62
CA LEU A 44 -3.08 10.76 -15.79
C LEU A 44 -4.16 11.76 -16.22
N PRO A 45 -4.12 13.01 -15.73
CA PRO A 45 -4.89 14.11 -16.30
C PRO A 45 -4.63 14.27 -17.80
N ALA A 46 -5.64 14.72 -18.54
CA ALA A 46 -5.52 14.98 -19.97
C ALA A 46 -4.47 16.05 -20.28
N GLY A 47 -3.83 15.97 -21.45
CA GLY A 47 -2.84 16.95 -21.91
C GLY A 47 -1.41 16.66 -21.46
N LEU A 48 -1.17 15.50 -20.84
CA LEU A 48 0.15 15.08 -20.35
C LEU A 48 0.79 13.97 -21.21
N GLU A 49 0.23 13.67 -22.37
CA GLU A 49 0.63 12.54 -23.22
C GLU A 49 2.09 12.66 -23.69
N GLN A 50 2.52 13.87 -24.08
CA GLN A 50 3.90 14.11 -24.52
C GLN A 50 4.90 13.89 -23.38
N LYS A 51 4.62 14.43 -22.18
CA LYS A 51 5.48 14.26 -21.01
C LYS A 51 5.54 12.79 -20.57
N LYS A 52 4.39 12.09 -20.60
CA LYS A 52 4.30 10.65 -20.37
C LYS A 52 5.23 9.88 -21.31
N GLU A 53 5.18 10.18 -22.61
CA GLU A 53 5.99 9.49 -23.62
C GLU A 53 7.50 9.76 -23.43
N GLN A 54 7.89 11.02 -23.19
CA GLN A 54 9.28 11.39 -22.92
C GLN A 54 9.84 10.62 -21.72
N LEU A 55 9.10 10.61 -20.61
CA LEU A 55 9.52 9.92 -19.39
C LEU A 55 9.49 8.39 -19.55
N TYR A 56 8.57 7.85 -20.35
CA TYR A 56 8.55 6.43 -20.65
C TYR A 56 9.81 5.99 -21.42
N LYS A 57 10.23 6.75 -22.43
CA LYS A 57 11.43 6.44 -23.23
C LYS A 57 12.71 6.35 -22.40
N VAL A 58 12.81 7.13 -21.33
CA VAL A 58 13.98 7.14 -20.45
C VAL A 58 13.95 5.99 -19.43
N ASN A 59 12.77 5.65 -18.90
CA ASN A 59 12.65 4.78 -17.73
C ASN A 59 12.15 3.36 -18.06
N GLY A 60 11.52 3.15 -19.21
CA GLY A 60 10.85 1.88 -19.57
C GLY A 60 9.51 1.64 -18.86
N PHE A 61 9.01 2.61 -18.10
CA PHE A 61 7.70 2.61 -17.44
C PHE A 61 7.10 4.02 -17.40
N ASN A 62 5.82 4.14 -17.01
CA ASN A 62 5.15 5.43 -16.91
C ASN A 62 5.62 6.23 -15.67
N ALA A 63 6.82 6.79 -15.75
CA ALA A 63 7.41 7.56 -14.65
C ALA A 63 6.60 8.81 -14.30
N LEU A 64 5.88 9.40 -15.26
CA LEU A 64 4.95 10.50 -14.95
C LEU A 64 3.85 10.05 -13.99
N ALA A 65 3.24 8.88 -14.21
CA ALA A 65 2.27 8.34 -13.27
C ALA A 65 2.90 8.01 -11.92
N SER A 66 4.15 7.55 -11.91
CA SER A 66 4.91 7.33 -10.68
C SER A 66 5.11 8.62 -9.87
N ASP A 67 5.36 9.76 -10.52
CA ASP A 67 5.53 11.06 -9.85
C ASP A 67 4.26 11.53 -9.10
N PHE A 68 3.08 11.09 -9.55
CA PHE A 68 1.81 11.40 -8.86
C PHE A 68 1.54 10.48 -7.66
N ILE A 69 2.17 9.30 -7.62
CA ILE A 69 1.94 8.29 -6.59
C ILE A 69 2.88 8.55 -5.41
N SER A 70 2.34 8.52 -4.20
CA SER A 70 3.14 8.66 -2.98
C SER A 70 4.25 7.62 -2.90
N LEU A 71 5.46 8.04 -2.52
CA LEU A 71 6.57 7.12 -2.22
C LEU A 71 6.21 6.13 -1.11
N ASN A 72 5.33 6.54 -0.19
CA ASN A 72 4.85 5.73 0.93
C ASN A 72 3.38 5.31 0.72
N ARG A 73 2.99 4.96 -0.51
CA ARG A 73 1.63 4.50 -0.78
C ARG A 73 1.31 3.17 -0.10
N SER A 74 0.06 3.01 0.29
CA SER A 74 -0.47 1.78 0.87
C SER A 74 -0.89 0.79 -0.22
N LEU A 75 -0.81 -0.51 0.09
CA LEU A 75 -1.16 -1.60 -0.83
C LEU A 75 -2.30 -2.45 -0.26
N PRO A 76 -3.11 -3.12 -1.12
CA PRO A 76 -4.13 -4.02 -0.65
C PRO A 76 -3.47 -5.31 -0.16
N ASP A 77 -3.93 -5.82 0.98
CA ASP A 77 -3.50 -7.12 1.48
C ASP A 77 -4.21 -8.24 0.72
N ILE A 78 -3.48 -8.92 -0.15
CA ILE A 78 -3.97 -10.04 -0.98
C ILE A 78 -3.44 -11.41 -0.53
N ARG A 79 -2.88 -11.48 0.69
CA ARG A 79 -2.31 -12.73 1.22
C ARG A 79 -3.41 -13.78 1.44
N HIS A 80 -3.01 -15.05 1.43
CA HIS A 80 -3.92 -16.14 1.78
C HIS A 80 -4.44 -15.95 3.22
N PRO A 81 -5.75 -16.11 3.45
CA PRO A 81 -6.29 -16.10 4.80
C PRO A 81 -5.72 -17.30 5.58
N GLY A 82 -5.31 -17.06 6.82
CA GLY A 82 -4.85 -18.09 7.76
C GLY A 82 -5.98 -18.68 8.60
#